data_AF-A0A9E1WGE3-F1
#
_entry.id   AF-A0A9E1WGE3-F1
#
_cell.length_a   1.000
_cell.length_b   1.000
_cell.length_c   1.000
_cell.angle_alpha   90.00
_cell.angle_beta   90.00
_cell.angle_gamma   90.00
#
_symmetry.space_group_name_H-M   'P 1'
#
loop_
_entity.id
_entity.type
_entity.pdbx_description
1 polymer ?
#
loop_
_entity_poly.entity_id
_entity_poly.type
_entity_poly.pdbx_seq_one_letter_code
_entity_poly.pdbx_strand_id
1 'polypeptide(L)'
;TDTMMAGKVAVVCGYGDVGKGSAASLKGAGARVIVTEVDPICALQAAMDGFEVKKLDSVVHNVDIVVTTTGNKDIVVGSHFEKMKDKTIVCNIGHFDNEIDMAWLNGTYGDSKIEIKPQVDMYNIKGNEIILLAEGRLVNLGCATGHPSFVMSNSFTNQTLAQLELWENSDKYDNDVYMLPKALDEKVARLHLAKIGVELEELSSDQADYIGVKVQGPYKPEHYRY
;
A
#
# COMPACT_ATOMS: atom_id res chain seq x y z
N THR A 1 -6.60 16.09 -8.32
CA THR A 1 -5.88 16.34 -9.60
C THR A 1 -6.82 16.13 -10.78
N ASP A 2 -7.86 15.29 -10.63
CA ASP A 2 -8.93 15.16 -11.63
C ASP A 2 -8.39 14.77 -13.02
N THR A 3 -7.22 14.15 -12.99
CA THR A 3 -6.41 13.81 -14.16
C THR A 3 -6.82 12.44 -14.67
N MET A 4 -7.01 12.31 -15.98
CA MET A 4 -7.27 11.02 -16.61
C MET A 4 -6.08 10.08 -16.39
N MET A 5 -6.32 8.92 -15.75
CA MET A 5 -5.29 7.91 -15.48
C MET A 5 -5.11 6.93 -16.65
N ALA A 6 -6.16 6.66 -17.42
CA ALA A 6 -6.08 5.71 -18.53
C ALA A 6 -5.06 6.16 -19.59
N GLY A 7 -4.15 5.26 -19.97
CA GLY A 7 -3.06 5.50 -20.93
C GLY A 7 -1.81 6.16 -20.35
N LYS A 8 -1.89 6.77 -19.17
CA LYS A 8 -0.73 7.34 -18.46
C LYS A 8 0.23 6.27 -18.00
N VAL A 9 1.51 6.64 -17.86
CA VAL A 9 2.52 5.77 -17.25
C VAL A 9 2.60 6.09 -15.77
N ALA A 10 2.39 5.10 -14.92
CA ALA A 10 2.55 5.24 -13.47
C ALA A 10 3.70 4.35 -12.99
N VAL A 11 4.53 4.85 -12.08
CA VAL A 11 5.51 4.04 -11.37
C VAL A 11 5.10 3.87 -9.91
N VAL A 12 5.08 2.63 -9.45
CA VAL A 12 4.87 2.25 -8.05
C VAL A 12 6.20 1.78 -7.48
N CYS A 13 6.71 2.48 -6.47
CA CYS A 13 7.95 2.12 -5.80
C CYS A 13 7.65 1.23 -4.59
N GLY A 14 8.04 -0.03 -4.64
CA GLY A 14 7.69 -1.08 -3.70
C GLY A 14 6.54 -1.97 -4.20
N TYR A 15 6.61 -3.27 -3.90
CA TYR A 15 5.63 -4.28 -4.29
C TYR A 15 5.29 -5.28 -3.16
N GLY A 16 5.37 -4.79 -1.91
CA GLY A 16 4.70 -5.39 -0.75
C GLY A 16 3.17 -5.26 -0.85
N ASP A 17 2.43 -5.47 0.25
CA ASP A 17 0.97 -5.49 0.20
C ASP A 17 0.35 -4.15 -0.27
N VAL A 18 0.90 -3.02 0.21
CA VAL A 18 0.47 -1.67 -0.23
C VAL A 18 0.81 -1.43 -1.71
N GLY A 19 1.99 -1.87 -2.15
CA GLY A 19 2.44 -1.78 -3.54
C GLY A 19 1.56 -2.59 -4.50
N LYS A 20 1.23 -3.85 -4.14
CA LYS A 20 0.31 -4.71 -4.89
C LYS A 20 -1.05 -4.05 -5.08
N GLY A 21 -1.65 -3.53 -4.01
CA GLY A 21 -2.93 -2.83 -4.07
C GLY A 21 -2.88 -1.55 -4.91
N SER A 22 -1.79 -0.77 -4.78
CA SER A 22 -1.59 0.47 -5.54
C SER A 22 -1.45 0.20 -7.04
N ALA A 23 -0.65 -0.80 -7.42
CA ALA A 23 -0.46 -1.23 -8.80
C ALA A 23 -1.76 -1.79 -9.41
N ALA A 24 -2.51 -2.61 -8.66
CA ALA A 24 -3.80 -3.13 -9.09
C ALA A 24 -4.84 -2.02 -9.31
N SER A 25 -4.92 -1.03 -8.43
CA SER A 25 -5.81 0.13 -8.55
C SER A 25 -5.48 0.96 -9.81
N LEU A 26 -4.20 1.28 -10.03
CA LEU A 26 -3.75 2.03 -11.21
C LEU A 26 -4.00 1.26 -12.51
N LYS A 27 -3.70 -0.04 -12.55
CA LYS A 27 -4.01 -0.92 -13.69
C LYS A 27 -5.51 -0.97 -13.97
N GLY A 28 -6.32 -1.09 -12.92
CA GLY A 28 -7.79 -1.07 -13.01
C GLY A 28 -8.35 0.24 -13.56
N ALA A 29 -7.67 1.37 -13.31
CA ALA A 29 -7.99 2.66 -13.90
C ALA A 29 -7.42 2.87 -15.32
N GLY A 30 -6.78 1.85 -15.91
CA GLY A 30 -6.23 1.86 -17.26
C GLY A 30 -4.83 2.47 -17.39
N ALA A 31 -4.12 2.71 -16.29
CA ALA A 31 -2.73 3.16 -16.34
C ALA A 31 -1.78 2.03 -16.76
N ARG A 32 -0.68 2.40 -17.41
CA ARG A 32 0.45 1.50 -17.69
C ARG A 32 1.41 1.55 -16.52
N VAL A 33 1.41 0.49 -15.73
CA VAL A 33 2.12 0.47 -14.44
C VAL A 33 3.51 -0.16 -14.59
N ILE A 34 4.51 0.55 -14.06
CA ILE A 34 5.87 0.09 -13.85
C ILE A 34 6.08 -0.05 -12.35
N VAL A 35 6.80 -1.08 -11.91
CA VAL A 35 7.14 -1.33 -10.51
C VAL A 35 8.64 -1.15 -10.32
N THR A 36 9.04 -0.61 -9.17
CA THR A 36 10.42 -0.68 -8.69
C THR A 36 10.48 -1.54 -7.44
N GLU A 37 11.51 -2.39 -7.33
CA GLU A 37 11.68 -3.28 -6.18
C GLU A 37 13.16 -3.57 -5.90
N VAL A 38 13.46 -3.76 -4.62
CA VAL A 38 14.74 -4.24 -4.10
C VAL A 38 14.68 -5.73 -3.76
N ASP A 39 13.50 -6.25 -3.39
CA ASP A 39 13.32 -7.67 -3.06
C ASP A 39 13.05 -8.47 -4.35
N PRO A 40 13.87 -9.49 -4.68
CA PRO A 40 13.68 -10.29 -5.89
C PRO A 40 12.40 -11.13 -5.91
N ILE A 41 11.85 -11.52 -4.75
CA ILE A 41 10.58 -12.25 -4.65
C ILE A 41 9.44 -11.33 -5.05
N CYS A 42 9.37 -10.13 -4.46
CA CYS A 42 8.35 -9.13 -4.79
C CYS A 42 8.49 -8.65 -6.25
N ALA A 43 9.71 -8.45 -6.73
CA ALA A 43 9.97 -8.12 -8.13
C ALA A 43 9.46 -9.22 -9.09
N LEU A 44 9.73 -10.49 -8.79
CA LEU A 44 9.23 -11.59 -9.60
C LEU A 44 7.70 -11.67 -9.57
N GLN A 45 7.07 -11.45 -8.41
CA GLN A 45 5.61 -11.35 -8.31
C GLN A 45 5.05 -10.24 -9.20
N ALA A 46 5.63 -9.03 -9.16
CA ALA A 46 5.22 -7.92 -10.02
C ALA A 46 5.31 -8.28 -11.51
N ALA A 47 6.41 -8.92 -11.92
CA ALA A 47 6.59 -9.38 -13.29
C ALA A 47 5.54 -10.43 -13.69
N MET A 48 5.21 -11.37 -12.79
CA MET A 48 4.19 -12.40 -13.03
C MET A 48 2.76 -11.83 -13.06
N ASP A 49 2.50 -10.72 -12.37
CA ASP A 49 1.23 -9.98 -12.43
C ASP A 49 1.10 -9.11 -13.71
N GLY A 50 2.13 -9.14 -14.56
CA GLY A 50 2.20 -8.46 -15.85
C GLY A 50 2.69 -7.01 -15.78
N PHE A 51 3.41 -6.64 -14.71
CA PHE A 51 4.03 -5.32 -14.58
C PHE A 51 5.48 -5.34 -15.05
N GLU A 52 5.90 -4.26 -15.71
CA GLU A 52 7.31 -4.05 -15.99
C GLU A 52 8.05 -3.69 -14.69
N VAL A 53 9.19 -4.32 -14.43
CA VAL A 53 10.02 -4.02 -13.24
C VAL A 53 11.30 -3.31 -13.67
N LYS A 54 11.49 -2.06 -13.21
CA LYS A 54 12.63 -1.21 -13.57
C LYS A 54 13.13 -0.43 -12.36
N LYS A 55 14.33 0.16 -12.50
CA LYS A 55 14.83 1.18 -11.57
C LYS A 55 14.12 2.50 -11.83
N LEU A 56 13.84 3.25 -10.77
CA LEU A 56 13.23 4.59 -10.90
C LEU A 56 14.04 5.50 -11.82
N ASP A 57 15.36 5.53 -11.66
CA ASP A 57 16.30 6.28 -12.51
C ASP A 57 16.12 6.01 -14.02
N SER A 58 15.73 4.79 -14.39
CA SER A 58 15.57 4.40 -15.80
C SER A 58 14.26 4.86 -16.40
N VAL A 59 13.26 5.24 -15.59
CA VAL A 59 11.89 5.50 -16.07
C VAL A 59 11.34 6.87 -15.67
N VAL A 60 11.89 7.51 -14.63
CA VAL A 60 11.35 8.74 -14.01
C VAL A 60 11.13 9.90 -14.98
N HIS A 61 11.87 9.95 -16.09
CA HIS A 61 11.73 10.98 -17.10
C HIS A 61 10.49 10.83 -18.00
N ASN A 62 9.87 9.65 -18.02
CA ASN A 62 8.73 9.32 -18.89
C ASN A 62 7.44 8.97 -18.14
N VAL A 63 7.44 9.01 -16.80
CA VAL A 63 6.25 8.69 -15.99
C VAL A 63 5.38 9.92 -15.75
N ASP A 64 4.06 9.72 -15.73
CA ASP A 64 3.07 10.75 -15.38
C ASP A 64 2.74 10.77 -13.88
N ILE A 65 2.84 9.62 -13.21
CA ILE A 65 2.47 9.44 -11.81
C ILE A 65 3.55 8.63 -11.11
N VAL A 66 4.02 9.11 -9.97
CA VAL A 66 4.96 8.42 -9.06
C VAL A 66 4.26 8.19 -7.74
N VAL A 67 4.20 6.92 -7.30
CA VAL A 67 3.63 6.53 -6.00
C VAL A 67 4.66 5.75 -5.20
N THR A 68 5.01 6.20 -4.01
CA THR A 68 5.91 5.47 -3.09
C THR A 68 5.12 4.64 -2.08
N THR A 69 5.50 3.39 -1.89
CA THR A 69 4.77 2.36 -1.10
C THR A 69 5.71 1.50 -0.24
N THR A 70 6.93 1.96 0.02
CA THR A 70 8.03 1.11 0.51
C THR A 70 8.08 1.00 2.04
N GLY A 71 7.55 1.98 2.77
CA GLY A 71 7.79 2.13 4.20
C GLY A 71 9.25 2.46 4.56
N ASN A 72 10.05 2.88 3.59
CA ASN A 72 11.47 3.22 3.74
C ASN A 72 11.66 4.75 3.61
N LYS A 73 12.85 5.20 3.21
CA LYS A 73 13.16 6.62 3.01
C LYS A 73 13.99 6.85 1.75
N ASP A 74 14.06 8.10 1.31
CA ASP A 74 14.94 8.54 0.22
C ASP A 74 14.66 7.80 -1.11
N ILE A 75 13.39 7.48 -1.38
CA ILE A 75 12.96 6.77 -2.60
C ILE A 75 12.88 7.75 -3.77
N VAL A 76 12.29 8.92 -3.56
CA VAL A 76 12.23 10.02 -4.52
C VAL A 76 13.05 11.18 -3.98
N VAL A 77 14.27 11.34 -4.52
CA VAL A 77 15.22 12.38 -4.11
C VAL A 77 15.36 13.46 -5.18
N GLY A 78 16.11 14.54 -4.90
CA GLY A 78 16.26 15.67 -5.80
C GLY A 78 16.67 15.32 -7.23
N SER A 79 17.60 14.36 -7.41
CA SER A 79 18.02 13.92 -8.74
C SER A 79 16.91 13.22 -9.54
N HIS A 80 15.88 12.67 -8.88
CA HIS A 80 14.69 12.14 -9.53
C HIS A 80 13.76 13.28 -9.96
N PHE A 81 13.48 14.24 -9.06
CA PHE A 81 12.65 15.41 -9.36
C PHE A 81 13.15 16.20 -10.57
N GLU A 82 14.46 16.46 -10.65
CA GLU A 82 15.06 17.19 -11.77
C GLU A 82 14.92 16.49 -13.13
N LYS A 83 14.65 15.17 -13.14
CA LYS A 83 14.45 14.39 -14.36
C LYS A 83 12.98 14.24 -14.73
N MET A 84 12.04 14.58 -13.85
CA MET A 84 10.60 14.42 -14.12
C MET A 84 10.15 15.34 -15.25
N LYS A 85 9.23 14.85 -16.08
CA LYS A 85 8.58 15.67 -17.10
C LYS A 85 7.58 16.64 -16.47
N ASP A 86 7.23 17.67 -17.22
CA ASP A 86 6.21 18.64 -16.83
C ASP A 86 4.89 17.94 -16.44
N LYS A 87 4.26 18.46 -15.38
CA LYS A 87 3.01 17.96 -14.75
C LYS A 87 3.06 16.53 -14.23
N THR A 88 4.24 16.00 -13.91
CA THR A 88 4.34 14.73 -13.17
C THR A 88 3.67 14.88 -11.81
N ILE A 89 2.83 13.91 -11.43
CA ILE A 89 2.19 13.83 -10.12
C ILE A 89 3.06 12.93 -9.23
N VAL A 90 3.42 13.41 -8.05
CA VAL A 90 4.20 12.67 -7.06
C VAL A 90 3.40 12.56 -5.77
N CYS A 91 3.27 11.33 -5.25
CA CYS A 91 2.64 11.09 -3.97
C CYS A 91 3.24 9.89 -3.25
N ASN A 92 2.91 9.80 -1.97
CA ASN A 92 3.32 8.72 -1.09
C ASN A 92 2.08 8.13 -0.44
N ILE A 93 2.05 6.82 -0.29
CA ILE A 93 1.01 6.10 0.47
C ILE A 93 1.63 5.25 1.61
N GLY A 94 2.96 5.28 1.75
CA GLY A 94 3.64 4.79 2.93
C GLY A 94 3.33 5.62 4.18
N HIS A 95 3.76 5.12 5.34
CA HIS A 95 3.34 5.67 6.63
C HIS A 95 3.89 7.08 6.92
N PHE A 96 5.13 7.36 6.52
CA PHE A 96 5.81 8.64 6.76
C PHE A 96 6.15 9.35 5.45
N ASP A 97 6.35 10.67 5.53
CA ASP A 97 6.63 11.52 4.37
C ASP A 97 8.04 11.37 3.78
N ASN A 98 8.96 10.78 4.53
CA ASN A 98 10.38 10.67 4.18
C ASN A 98 10.71 9.65 3.07
N GLU A 99 9.73 8.95 2.49
CA GLU A 99 9.91 8.27 1.20
C GLU A 99 10.22 9.28 0.08
N ILE A 100 9.75 10.52 0.22
CA ILE A 100 10.01 11.63 -0.68
C ILE A 100 10.89 12.64 0.06
N ASP A 101 11.94 13.14 -0.60
CA ASP A 101 12.83 14.16 -0.04
C ASP A 101 12.16 15.55 -0.06
N MET A 102 11.18 15.72 0.82
CA MET A 102 10.43 16.95 1.02
C MET A 102 11.30 18.09 1.55
N ALA A 103 12.34 17.77 2.31
CA ALA A 103 13.29 18.74 2.83
C ALA A 103 14.07 19.38 1.69
N TRP A 104 14.61 18.58 0.76
CA TRP A 104 15.26 19.10 -0.44
C TRP A 104 14.30 19.90 -1.32
N LEU A 105 13.08 19.40 -1.53
CA LEU A 105 12.11 20.06 -2.41
C LEU A 105 11.72 21.44 -1.88
N ASN A 106 11.39 21.54 -0.58
CA ASN A 106 11.07 22.81 0.06
C ASN A 106 12.30 23.72 0.17
N GLY A 107 13.48 23.19 0.51
CA GLY A 107 14.69 23.99 0.65
C GLY A 107 15.24 24.53 -0.67
N THR A 108 15.02 23.82 -1.77
CA THR A 108 15.58 24.17 -3.09
C THR A 108 14.58 24.90 -3.99
N TYR A 109 13.31 24.49 -3.94
CA TYR A 109 12.26 24.98 -4.85
C TYR A 109 11.02 25.53 -4.10
N GLY A 110 11.06 25.64 -2.77
CA GLY A 110 9.94 26.10 -1.96
C GLY A 110 9.46 27.52 -2.30
N ASP A 111 10.35 28.40 -2.76
CA ASP A 111 9.98 29.76 -3.21
C ASP A 111 9.04 29.75 -4.43
N SER A 112 9.00 28.64 -5.18
CA SER A 112 8.12 28.43 -6.33
C SER A 112 6.84 27.65 -5.99
N LYS A 113 6.64 27.26 -4.72
CA LYS A 113 5.49 26.49 -4.28
C LYS A 113 4.21 27.29 -4.49
N ILE A 114 3.26 26.72 -5.22
CA ILE A 114 1.90 27.24 -5.37
C ILE A 114 0.93 26.18 -4.86
N GLU A 115 0.16 26.52 -3.83
CA GLU A 115 -0.96 25.69 -3.39
C GLU A 115 -2.11 25.84 -4.40
N ILE A 116 -2.48 24.74 -5.06
CA ILE A 116 -3.60 24.72 -6.01
C ILE A 116 -4.93 24.59 -5.25
N LYS A 117 -4.92 23.74 -4.23
CA LYS A 117 -5.99 23.53 -3.24
C LYS A 117 -5.38 22.79 -2.03
N PRO A 118 -6.10 22.67 -0.90
CA PRO A 118 -5.58 21.93 0.24
C PRO A 118 -5.03 20.56 -0.16
N GLN A 119 -3.79 20.28 0.27
CA GLN A 119 -3.04 19.04 0.02
C GLN A 119 -2.70 18.79 -1.46
N VAL A 120 -2.74 19.81 -2.31
CA VAL A 120 -2.27 19.73 -3.70
C VAL A 120 -1.41 20.95 -4.00
N ASP A 121 -0.10 20.71 -4.04
CA ASP A 121 0.90 21.74 -4.29
C ASP A 121 1.54 21.56 -5.65
N MET A 122 2.05 22.65 -6.20
CA MET A 122 2.81 22.66 -7.43
C MET A 122 4.16 23.35 -7.21
N TYR A 123 5.25 22.74 -7.69
CA TYR A 123 6.61 23.27 -7.61
C TYR A 123 7.17 23.45 -9.01
N ASN A 124 7.87 24.56 -9.28
CA ASN A 124 8.59 24.74 -10.54
C ASN A 124 10.04 24.28 -10.38
N ILE A 125 10.37 23.15 -11.01
CA ILE A 125 11.70 22.53 -10.96
C ILE A 125 12.34 22.67 -12.33
N LYS A 126 13.27 23.63 -12.46
CA LYS A 126 14.00 23.92 -13.71
C LYS A 126 13.08 24.13 -14.92
N GLY A 127 11.92 24.76 -14.72
CA GLY A 127 10.94 25.05 -15.77
C GLY A 127 9.82 24.01 -15.91
N ASN A 128 9.93 22.83 -15.30
CA ASN A 128 8.86 21.83 -15.26
C ASN A 128 8.04 21.98 -13.97
N GLU A 129 6.72 21.95 -14.09
CA GLU A 129 5.82 22.06 -12.94
C GLU A 129 5.45 20.68 -12.41
N ILE A 130 5.86 20.35 -11.18
CA ILE A 130 5.59 19.06 -10.54
C ILE A 130 4.46 19.21 -9.54
N ILE A 131 3.48 18.30 -9.61
CA ILE A 131 2.33 18.28 -8.71
C ILE A 131 2.64 17.34 -7.55
N LEU A 132 2.60 17.83 -6.32
CA LEU A 132 2.83 17.06 -5.12
C LEU A 132 1.52 16.93 -4.32
N LEU A 133 1.22 15.71 -3.87
CA LEU A 133 0.04 15.45 -3.05
C LEU A 133 0.39 15.32 -1.57
N ALA A 134 -0.46 15.90 -0.73
CA ALA A 134 -0.42 15.82 0.73
C ALA A 134 0.95 16.13 1.37
N GLU A 135 1.75 16.99 0.73
CA GLU A 135 3.11 17.33 1.20
C GLU A 135 3.98 16.10 1.45
N GLY A 136 3.79 15.04 0.65
CA GLY A 136 4.50 13.77 0.79
C GLY A 136 3.96 12.85 1.88
N ARG A 137 2.95 13.24 2.66
CA ARG A 137 2.25 12.32 3.58
C ARG A 137 1.31 11.38 2.83
N LEU A 138 0.88 10.34 3.52
CA LEU A 138 -0.04 9.31 3.04
C LEU A 138 -1.29 9.88 2.32
N VAL A 139 -1.27 9.76 0.99
CA VAL A 139 -2.16 10.45 0.05
C VAL A 139 -3.63 10.02 0.16
N ASN A 140 -3.89 8.77 0.53
CA ASN A 140 -5.24 8.23 0.62
C ASN A 140 -6.06 8.87 1.75
N LEU A 141 -5.44 9.24 2.87
CA LEU A 141 -6.11 10.02 3.93
C LEU A 141 -5.92 11.53 3.73
N GLY A 142 -4.79 11.97 3.19
CA GLY A 142 -4.52 13.40 2.98
C GLY A 142 -5.38 14.04 1.89
N CYS A 143 -5.68 13.30 0.82
CA CYS A 143 -6.43 13.80 -0.34
C CYS A 143 -7.79 13.12 -0.54
N ALA A 144 -8.16 12.16 0.31
CA ALA A 144 -9.44 11.45 0.25
C ALA A 144 -9.87 11.01 1.66
N THR A 145 -10.54 9.85 1.79
CA THR A 145 -11.12 9.38 3.05
C THR A 145 -10.51 8.07 3.57
N GLY A 146 -9.32 7.70 3.09
CA GLY A 146 -8.66 6.46 3.46
C GLY A 146 -9.36 5.19 2.95
N HIS A 147 -9.13 4.07 3.62
CA HIS A 147 -9.79 2.81 3.27
C HIS A 147 -11.30 2.84 3.61
N PRO A 148 -12.15 2.21 2.78
CA PRO A 148 -13.57 2.08 3.07
C PRO A 148 -13.86 1.33 4.38
N SER A 149 -14.99 1.63 5.02
CA SER A 149 -15.38 1.07 6.31
C SER A 149 -15.37 -0.46 6.36
N PHE A 150 -15.74 -1.15 5.28
CA PHE A 150 -15.73 -2.61 5.23
C PHE A 150 -14.31 -3.19 5.35
N VAL A 151 -13.33 -2.54 4.72
CA VAL A 151 -11.92 -2.93 4.86
C VAL A 151 -11.46 -2.67 6.29
N MET A 152 -11.73 -1.47 6.82
CA MET A 152 -11.36 -1.10 8.19
C MET A 152 -12.04 -1.94 9.26
N SER A 153 -13.22 -2.51 8.99
CA SER A 153 -13.93 -3.43 9.88
C SER A 153 -13.09 -4.66 10.21
N ASN A 154 -12.31 -5.19 9.25
CA ASN A 154 -11.41 -6.32 9.50
C ASN A 154 -10.31 -5.92 10.49
N SER A 155 -9.62 -4.82 10.20
CA SER A 155 -8.53 -4.31 11.05
C SER A 155 -9.01 -3.94 12.46
N PHE A 156 -10.15 -3.25 12.58
CA PHE A 156 -10.68 -2.82 13.87
C PHE A 156 -11.31 -3.97 14.68
N THR A 157 -11.79 -5.03 14.03
CA THR A 157 -12.17 -6.26 14.75
C THR A 157 -10.93 -6.91 15.38
N ASN A 158 -9.84 -7.06 14.64
CA ASN A 158 -8.58 -7.58 15.17
C ASN A 158 -8.02 -6.69 16.29
N GLN A 159 -8.01 -5.38 16.10
CA GLN A 159 -7.56 -4.44 17.13
C GLN A 159 -8.40 -4.53 18.40
N THR A 160 -9.73 -4.69 18.28
CA THR A 160 -10.62 -4.88 19.43
C THR A 160 -10.36 -6.20 20.15
N LEU A 161 -10.19 -7.30 19.40
CA LEU A 161 -9.88 -8.61 19.99
C LEU A 161 -8.53 -8.59 20.71
N ALA A 162 -7.51 -7.93 20.15
CA ALA A 162 -6.22 -7.74 20.80
C ALA A 162 -6.33 -6.92 22.09
N GLN A 163 -7.14 -5.85 22.10
CA GLN A 163 -7.38 -5.06 23.30
C GLN A 163 -8.09 -5.88 24.39
N LEU A 164 -9.08 -6.70 24.03
CA LEU A 164 -9.75 -7.60 24.98
C LEU A 164 -8.77 -8.63 25.55
N GLU A 165 -7.97 -9.26 24.70
CA GLU A 165 -6.98 -10.26 25.12
C GLU A 165 -5.95 -9.67 26.10
N LEU A 166 -5.40 -8.50 25.78
CA LEU A 166 -4.46 -7.83 26.67
C LEU A 166 -5.12 -7.38 27.97
N TRP A 167 -6.35 -6.86 27.92
CA TRP A 167 -7.04 -6.41 29.13
C TRP A 167 -7.39 -7.56 30.07
N GLU A 168 -7.89 -8.68 29.52
CA GLU A 168 -8.37 -9.82 30.31
C GLU A 168 -7.26 -10.79 30.73
N ASN A 169 -6.15 -10.84 29.98
CA ASN A 169 -5.09 -11.84 30.14
C ASN A 169 -3.68 -11.25 30.17
N SER A 170 -3.51 -9.97 30.54
CA SER A 170 -2.20 -9.29 30.57
C SER A 170 -1.11 -10.05 31.34
N ASP A 171 -1.47 -10.82 32.36
CA ASP A 171 -0.56 -11.64 33.16
C ASP A 171 0.04 -12.84 32.40
N LYS A 172 -0.50 -13.17 31.22
CA LYS A 172 0.01 -14.24 30.34
C LYS A 172 1.05 -13.74 29.32
N TYR A 173 1.33 -12.44 29.29
CA TYR A 173 2.21 -11.83 28.29
C TYR A 173 3.41 -11.16 28.97
N ASP A 174 4.59 -11.43 28.43
CA ASP A 174 5.81 -10.70 28.77
C ASP A 174 5.94 -9.45 27.88
N ASN A 175 7.03 -8.72 28.04
CA ASN A 175 7.35 -7.55 27.20
C ASN A 175 7.91 -7.98 25.84
N ASP A 176 7.09 -8.65 25.04
CA ASP A 176 7.41 -9.14 23.69
C ASP A 176 6.32 -8.77 22.67
N VAL A 177 6.59 -9.04 21.39
CA VAL A 177 5.62 -8.84 20.31
C VAL A 177 4.89 -10.16 20.04
N TYR A 178 3.57 -10.13 20.17
CA TYR A 178 2.70 -11.29 19.97
C TYR A 178 1.78 -11.10 18.78
N MET A 179 1.38 -12.21 18.17
CA MET A 179 0.37 -12.27 17.12
C MET A 179 -0.91 -12.88 17.69
N LEU A 180 -2.07 -12.42 17.22
CA LEU A 180 -3.34 -13.07 17.55
C LEU A 180 -3.32 -14.53 17.04
N PRO A 181 -3.92 -15.49 17.78
CA PRO A 181 -4.04 -16.85 17.31
C PRO A 181 -4.79 -16.94 15.98
N LYS A 182 -4.36 -17.84 15.10
CA LYS A 182 -4.96 -18.07 13.76
C LYS A 182 -6.48 -18.29 13.79
N ALA A 183 -7.01 -18.91 14.84
CA ALA A 183 -8.44 -19.13 15.00
C ALA A 183 -9.23 -17.80 15.10
N LEU A 184 -8.63 -16.74 15.67
CA LEU A 184 -9.24 -15.41 15.72
C LEU A 184 -9.21 -14.73 14.35
N ASP A 185 -8.13 -14.84 13.59
CA ASP A 185 -8.10 -14.34 12.21
C ASP A 185 -9.18 -14.99 11.34
N GLU A 186 -9.35 -16.31 11.42
CA GLU A 186 -10.43 -17.00 10.70
C GLU A 186 -11.83 -16.62 11.21
N LYS A 187 -11.97 -16.34 12.52
CA LYS A 187 -13.22 -15.81 13.08
C LYS A 187 -13.54 -14.44 12.49
N VAL A 188 -12.56 -13.53 12.43
CA VAL A 188 -12.73 -12.22 11.80
C VAL A 188 -13.15 -12.40 10.35
N ALA A 189 -12.46 -13.23 9.57
CA ALA A 189 -12.83 -13.49 8.18
C ALA A 189 -14.28 -13.99 8.06
N ARG A 190 -14.67 -15.02 8.83
CA ARG A 190 -16.04 -15.58 8.84
C ARG A 190 -17.12 -14.53 9.14
N LEU A 191 -16.87 -13.60 10.05
CA LEU A 191 -17.83 -12.53 10.38
C LEU A 191 -18.15 -11.59 9.20
N HIS A 192 -17.25 -11.48 8.23
CA HIS A 192 -17.41 -10.57 7.09
C HIS A 192 -18.05 -11.24 5.86
N LEU A 193 -18.00 -12.57 5.73
CA LEU A 193 -18.40 -13.30 4.52
C LEU A 193 -19.88 -13.15 4.16
N ALA A 194 -20.78 -13.29 5.15
CA ALA A 194 -22.22 -13.21 4.92
C ALA A 194 -22.63 -11.84 4.33
N LYS A 195 -21.95 -10.76 4.70
CA LYS A 195 -22.25 -9.41 4.21
C LYS A 195 -22.00 -9.24 2.71
N ILE A 196 -21.10 -10.04 2.15
CA ILE A 196 -20.74 -10.04 0.73
C ILE A 196 -21.29 -11.26 -0.02
N GLY A 197 -22.19 -12.03 0.60
CA GLY A 197 -22.87 -13.16 -0.03
C GLY A 197 -21.96 -14.37 -0.28
N VAL A 198 -20.85 -14.49 0.45
CA VAL A 198 -19.96 -15.65 0.34
C VAL A 198 -20.50 -16.78 1.22
N GLU A 199 -20.69 -17.95 0.61
CA GLU A 199 -21.03 -19.21 1.27
C GLU A 199 -19.77 -20.07 1.39
N LEU A 200 -19.59 -20.74 2.53
CA LEU A 200 -18.46 -21.64 2.78
C LEU A 200 -18.89 -23.09 2.62
N GLU A 201 -18.02 -23.88 1.99
CA GLU A 201 -18.08 -25.34 2.08
C GLU A 201 -17.80 -25.79 3.52
N GLU A 202 -18.43 -26.89 3.93
CA GLU A 202 -18.17 -27.55 5.21
C GLU A 202 -17.38 -28.84 4.99
N LEU A 203 -16.24 -28.98 5.69
CA LEU A 203 -15.48 -30.22 5.66
C LEU A 203 -16.29 -31.36 6.31
N SER A 204 -16.39 -32.49 5.61
CA SER A 204 -16.73 -33.76 6.27
C SER A 204 -15.62 -34.17 7.24
N SER A 205 -15.96 -35.05 8.21
CA SER A 205 -14.96 -35.62 9.14
C SER A 205 -13.82 -36.30 8.38
N ASP A 206 -14.13 -37.08 7.35
CA ASP A 206 -13.12 -37.79 6.54
C ASP A 206 -12.16 -36.82 5.82
N GLN A 207 -12.67 -35.71 5.28
CA GLN A 207 -11.82 -34.69 4.64
C GLN A 207 -10.92 -33.98 5.65
N ALA A 208 -11.47 -33.65 6.83
CA ALA A 208 -10.73 -32.97 7.89
C ALA A 208 -9.60 -33.85 8.42
N ASP A 209 -9.88 -35.13 8.69
CA ASP A 209 -8.90 -36.13 9.12
C ASP A 209 -7.82 -36.34 8.05
N TYR A 210 -8.20 -36.39 6.77
CA TYR A 210 -7.27 -36.57 5.65
C TYR A 210 -6.20 -35.47 5.56
N ILE A 211 -6.56 -34.21 5.79
CA ILE A 211 -5.62 -33.08 5.77
C ILE A 211 -5.08 -32.71 7.16
N GLY A 212 -5.46 -33.45 8.20
CA GLY A 212 -4.97 -33.27 9.57
C GLY A 212 -5.44 -31.99 10.24
N VAL A 213 -6.68 -31.55 10.00
CA VAL A 213 -7.28 -30.36 10.64
C VAL A 213 -8.60 -30.71 11.32
N LYS A 214 -9.13 -29.81 12.15
CA LYS A 214 -10.52 -29.92 12.64
C LYS A 214 -11.48 -29.38 11.58
N VAL A 215 -12.71 -29.89 11.55
CA VAL A 215 -13.78 -29.40 10.66
C VAL A 215 -13.99 -27.88 10.77
N GLN A 216 -13.79 -27.30 11.96
CA GLN A 216 -13.97 -25.86 12.21
C GLN A 216 -12.68 -25.03 12.12
N GLY A 217 -11.56 -25.67 11.79
CA GLY A 217 -10.23 -25.07 11.74
C GLY A 217 -9.47 -25.06 13.08
N PRO A 218 -8.31 -24.38 13.15
CA PRO A 218 -7.69 -23.62 12.07
C PRO A 218 -7.28 -24.51 10.87
N TYR A 219 -7.44 -23.98 9.66
CA TYR A 219 -7.33 -24.75 8.41
C TYR A 219 -5.93 -24.75 7.79
N LYS A 220 -5.00 -23.98 8.36
CA LYS A 220 -3.66 -23.78 7.82
C LYS A 220 -2.61 -23.81 8.93
N PRO A 221 -1.38 -24.28 8.65
CA PRO A 221 -0.29 -24.26 9.61
C PRO A 221 0.18 -22.83 9.90
N GLU A 222 0.96 -22.64 10.96
CA GLU A 222 1.33 -21.30 11.42
C GLU A 222 2.16 -20.51 10.39
N HIS A 223 3.09 -21.18 9.71
CA HIS A 223 3.98 -20.59 8.71
C HIS A 223 3.32 -20.32 7.34
N TYR A 224 2.02 -20.58 7.20
CA TYR A 224 1.29 -20.37 5.97
C TYR A 224 1.12 -18.87 5.68
N ARG A 225 1.39 -18.45 4.44
CA ARG A 225 1.45 -17.04 4.03
C ARG A 225 0.14 -16.53 3.39
N TYR A 226 -0.99 -17.03 3.88
CA TYR A 226 -2.34 -16.85 3.33
C TYR A 226 -2.63 -17.65 2.05
#